data_AF-A0A7S1DGJ4-F1
#
_entry.id   AF-A0A7S1DGJ4-F1
#
_cell.length_a   1.000
_cell.length_b   1.000
_cell.length_c   1.000
_cell.angle_alpha   90.00
_cell.angle_beta   90.00
_cell.angle_gamma   90.00
#
_symmetry.space_group_name_H-M   'P 1'
#
loop_
_entity.id
_entity.type
_entity.pdbx_description
1 polymer ?
#
loop_
_entity_poly.entity_id
_entity_poly.type
_entity_poly.pdbx_seq_one_letter_code
_entity_poly.pdbx_strand_id
1 'polypeptide(L)'
;TGTLLSQTGADSATGLDSQQLQYKHQVEASYNKRILDLLEPGVGHDNLRATVTADVDFSQTEATAEEYRPNQGPNAQASVRSSQSSEQTNASAAQPTGVPGAASNQPP
;
A
#
# COMPACT_ATOMS: atom_id res chain seq x y z
N THR A 1 -29.44 36.47 -15.28
CA THR A 1 -28.43 35.60 -15.94
C THR A 1 -27.52 35.05 -14.86
N GLY A 2 -27.78 33.82 -14.41
CA GLY A 2 -26.98 33.19 -13.35
C GLY A 2 -25.70 32.62 -13.93
N THR A 3 -24.55 33.07 -13.44
CA THR A 3 -23.24 32.53 -13.80
C THR A 3 -22.96 31.28 -12.98
N LEU A 4 -22.80 30.16 -13.65
CA LEU A 4 -22.47 28.88 -13.04
C LEU A 4 -21.02 28.95 -12.52
N LEU A 5 -20.85 28.86 -11.20
CA LEU A 5 -19.57 29.07 -10.51
C LEU A 5 -18.81 27.75 -10.24
N SER A 6 -19.39 26.58 -10.58
CA SER A 6 -18.74 25.29 -10.38
C SER A 6 -17.95 24.88 -11.62
N GLN A 7 -16.64 25.05 -11.56
CA GLN A 7 -15.72 24.51 -12.56
C GLN A 7 -15.53 23.00 -12.32
N THR A 8 -16.46 22.19 -12.82
CA THR A 8 -16.40 20.71 -12.72
C THR A 8 -15.52 20.10 -13.82
N GLY A 9 -14.38 20.71 -14.11
CA GLY A 9 -13.52 20.28 -15.21
C GLY A 9 -12.23 21.08 -15.25
N ALA A 10 -11.42 20.98 -14.20
CA ALA A 10 -10.04 21.42 -14.24
C ALA A 10 -9.18 20.16 -14.30
N ASP A 11 -8.67 19.86 -15.49
CA ASP A 11 -7.44 19.09 -15.63
C ASP A 11 -6.42 19.64 -14.63
N SER A 12 -5.94 18.77 -13.74
CA SER A 12 -5.07 19.05 -12.59
C SER A 12 -3.69 19.63 -12.94
N ALA A 13 -3.52 20.26 -14.10
CA ALA A 13 -2.22 20.49 -14.73
C ALA A 13 -1.80 21.97 -14.87
N THR A 14 -2.69 22.96 -14.70
CA THR A 14 -2.33 24.35 -15.12
C THR A 14 -2.77 25.50 -14.22
N GLY A 15 -3.37 25.27 -13.05
CA GLY A 15 -3.65 26.34 -12.10
C GLY A 15 -3.68 25.81 -10.68
N LEU A 16 -3.12 26.56 -9.73
CA LEU A 16 -3.35 26.32 -8.30
C LEU A 16 -4.86 26.23 -8.09
N ASP A 17 -5.35 25.03 -7.76
CA ASP A 17 -6.75 24.81 -7.48
C ASP A 17 -7.19 25.81 -6.41
N SER A 18 -8.28 26.52 -6.64
CA SER A 18 -8.82 27.52 -5.71
C SER A 18 -8.91 26.99 -4.27
N GLN A 19 -9.14 25.69 -4.14
CA GLN A 19 -9.16 24.97 -2.88
C GLN A 19 -7.80 24.92 -2.18
N GLN A 20 -6.70 24.74 -2.92
CA GLN A 20 -5.33 24.73 -2.38
C GLN A 20 -4.93 26.11 -1.85
N LEU A 21 -5.25 27.18 -2.59
CA LEU A 21 -5.01 28.55 -2.14
C LEU A 21 -5.81 28.87 -0.89
N GLN A 22 -7.08 28.48 -0.85
CA GLN A 22 -7.93 28.68 0.32
C GLN A 22 -7.41 27.88 1.53
N TYR A 23 -6.95 26.65 1.33
CA TYR A 23 -6.33 25.85 2.39
C TYR A 23 -5.06 26.53 2.93
N LYS A 24 -4.18 26.99 2.04
CA LYS A 24 -2.95 27.71 2.42
C LYS A 24 -3.26 28.95 3.27
N HIS A 25 -4.19 29.79 2.82
CA HIS A 25 -4.61 30.98 3.57
C HIS A 25 -5.22 30.63 4.93
N GLN A 26 -6.01 29.56 5.00
CA GLN A 26 -6.59 29.09 6.26
C GLN A 26 -5.50 28.67 7.25
N VAL A 27 -4.48 27.95 6.76
CA VAL A 27 -3.32 27.53 7.56
C VAL A 27 -2.55 28.76 8.06
N GLU A 28 -2.20 29.68 7.17
CA GLU A 28 -1.48 30.91 7.51
C GLU A 28 -2.24 31.75 8.57
N ALA A 29 -3.54 31.95 8.39
CA ALA A 29 -4.37 32.71 9.31
C ALA A 29 -4.46 32.05 10.70
N SER A 30 -4.63 30.72 10.73
CA SER A 30 -4.68 29.94 11.98
C SER A 30 -3.38 30.05 12.78
N TYR A 31 -2.23 29.91 12.11
CA TYR A 31 -0.94 30.06 12.76
C TYR A 31 -0.68 31.49 13.21
N ASN A 32 -1.06 32.49 12.43
CA ASN A 32 -0.90 33.88 12.82
C ASN A 32 -1.69 34.19 14.10
N LYS A 33 -2.97 33.79 14.17
CA LYS A 33 -3.78 33.92 15.38
C LYS A 33 -3.13 33.19 16.57
N ARG A 34 -2.64 31.97 16.37
CA ARG A 34 -2.02 31.19 17.45
C ARG A 34 -0.73 31.84 17.98
N ILE A 35 0.06 32.46 17.12
CA ILE A 35 1.26 33.20 17.52
C ILE A 35 0.88 34.42 18.36
N LEU A 36 -0.16 35.15 17.94
CA LEU A 36 -0.70 36.29 18.70
C LEU A 36 -1.16 35.84 20.08
N ASP A 37 -2.06 34.85 20.15
CA ASP A 37 -2.64 34.37 21.42
C ASP A 37 -1.56 33.86 22.41
N LEU A 38 -0.45 33.28 21.91
CA LEU A 38 0.64 32.78 22.75
C LEU A 38 1.55 33.88 23.29
N LEU A 39 1.78 34.93 22.51
CA LEU A 39 2.72 36.00 22.85
C LEU A 39 2.03 37.18 23.53
N GLU A 40 0.73 37.37 23.32
CA GLU A 40 -0.09 38.43 23.91
C GLU A 40 0.10 38.62 25.43
N PRO A 41 0.07 37.58 26.29
CA PRO A 41 0.23 37.77 27.74
C PRO A 41 1.64 38.23 28.16
N GLY A 42 2.65 38.10 27.30
CA GLY A 42 4.02 38.52 27.59
C GLY A 42 4.35 39.93 27.10
N VAL A 43 3.91 40.29 25.89
CA VAL A 43 4.35 41.51 25.19
C VAL A 43 3.27 42.59 25.09
N GLY A 44 2.00 42.20 25.30
CA GLY A 44 0.84 43.08 25.13
C GLY A 44 0.36 43.18 23.67
N HIS A 45 -0.95 43.37 23.48
CA HIS A 45 -1.64 43.33 22.18
C HIS A 45 -1.05 44.28 21.12
N ASP A 46 -0.71 45.52 21.52
CA ASP A 46 -0.29 46.57 20.58
C ASP A 46 1.18 46.47 20.14
N ASN A 47 1.97 45.59 20.76
CA ASN A 47 3.42 45.48 20.51
C ASN A 47 3.81 44.30 19.63
N LEU A 48 2.83 43.63 18.98
CA LEU A 48 3.06 42.39 18.26
C LEU A 48 2.57 42.45 16.82
N ARG A 49 3.45 42.13 15.87
CA ARG A 49 3.12 41.94 14.46
C ARG A 49 3.77 40.67 13.95
N ALA A 50 2.95 39.70 13.54
CA ALA A 50 3.41 38.46 12.96
C ALA A 50 2.88 38.32 11.53
N THR A 51 3.75 37.83 10.64
CA THR A 51 3.39 37.45 9.27
C THR A 51 3.85 36.00 9.09
N VAL A 52 2.94 35.14 8.64
CA VAL A 52 3.21 33.73 8.41
C VAL A 52 3.05 33.44 6.92
N THR A 53 4.05 32.81 6.34
CA THR A 53 4.00 32.25 4.99
C THR A 53 4.15 30.75 5.13
N ALA A 54 3.18 29.98 4.66
CA ALA A 54 3.26 28.52 4.64
C ALA A 54 3.71 28.06 3.25
N ASP A 55 4.52 27.02 3.18
CA ASP A 55 4.70 26.25 1.95
C ASP A 55 4.05 24.89 2.17
N VAL A 56 3.12 24.50 1.30
CA VAL A 56 2.29 23.31 1.45
C VAL A 56 2.50 22.45 0.21
N ASP A 57 3.06 21.26 0.41
CA ASP A 57 3.18 20.26 -0.64
C ASP A 57 1.83 19.55 -0.81
N PHE A 58 1.23 19.71 -1.98
CA PHE A 58 -0.01 19.05 -2.38
C PHE A 58 0.24 17.79 -3.23
N SER A 59 1.42 17.20 -3.13
CA SER A 59 1.75 15.95 -3.82
C SER A 59 0.80 14.83 -3.42
N GLN A 60 0.13 14.24 -4.41
CA GLN A 60 -0.70 13.06 -4.23
C GLN A 60 0.20 11.83 -4.32
N THR A 61 0.34 11.08 -3.23
CA THR A 61 1.09 9.82 -3.22
C THR A 61 0.12 8.64 -3.26
N GLU A 62 0.14 7.89 -4.36
CA GLU A 62 -0.56 6.60 -4.45
C GLU A 62 0.43 5.49 -4.07
N ALA A 63 0.13 4.76 -3.01
CA ALA A 63 0.94 3.64 -2.56
C ALA A 63 0.15 2.34 -2.69
N THR A 64 0.58 1.47 -3.61
CA THR A 64 0.08 0.10 -3.73
C THR A 64 1.11 -0.85 -3.15
N ALA A 65 0.76 -1.52 -2.05
CA ALA A 65 1.63 -2.51 -1.41
C ALA A 65 1.16 -3.92 -1.77
N GLU A 66 2.03 -4.70 -2.42
CA GLU A 66 1.88 -6.15 -2.58
C GLU A 66 2.91 -6.85 -1.68
N GLU A 67 2.45 -7.44 -0.57
CA GLU A 67 3.28 -8.23 0.34
C GLU A 67 3.20 -9.71 -0.05
N TYR A 68 4.33 -10.32 -0.43
CA TYR A 68 4.45 -11.77 -0.62
C TYR A 68 5.22 -12.38 0.56
N ARG A 69 4.56 -13.21 1.36
CA ARG A 69 5.21 -13.94 2.45
C ARG A 69 5.92 -15.18 1.92
N PRO A 70 7.17 -15.47 2.35
CA PRO A 70 7.85 -16.70 1.99
C PRO A 70 7.07 -17.89 2.53
N ASN A 71 6.69 -18.81 1.63
CA ASN A 71 5.91 -20.01 1.92
C ASN A 71 6.80 -21.26 2.09
N GLN A 72 8.12 -21.08 2.22
CA GLN A 72 9.10 -22.15 2.40
C GLN A 72 9.99 -21.82 3.61
N GLY A 73 10.05 -22.72 4.59
CA GLY A 73 10.91 -22.60 5.77
C GLY A 73 10.31 -23.24 7.03
N PRO A 74 11.14 -23.57 8.05
CA PRO A 74 10.70 -24.27 9.26
C PRO A 74 9.68 -23.49 10.13
N ASN A 75 9.55 -22.18 9.90
CA ASN A 75 8.61 -21.29 10.60
C ASN A 75 7.56 -20.66 9.64
N ALA A 76 7.50 -21.09 8.38
CA ALA A 76 6.55 -20.56 7.39
C ALA A 76 5.30 -21.46 7.31
N GLN A 77 4.10 -20.86 7.22
CA GLN A 77 2.89 -21.61 6.92
C GLN A 77 2.95 -22.10 5.47
N ALA A 78 3.25 -23.38 5.28
CA ALA A 78 3.38 -23.99 3.97
C ALA A 78 2.05 -23.93 3.21
N SER A 79 2.03 -23.18 2.10
CA SER A 79 0.89 -23.14 1.20
C SER A 79 1.04 -24.24 0.14
N VAL A 80 0.55 -25.44 0.44
CA VAL A 80 0.59 -26.59 -0.48
C VAL A 80 -0.60 -26.54 -1.44
N ARG A 81 -0.35 -26.27 -2.73
CA ARG A 81 -1.39 -26.29 -3.77
C ARG A 81 -1.76 -27.71 -4.22
N SER A 82 -0.81 -28.64 -4.19
CA SER A 82 -1.00 -30.06 -4.47
C SER A 82 0.18 -30.86 -3.91
N SER A 83 -0.09 -31.97 -3.23
CA SER A 83 0.93 -32.92 -2.77
C SER A 83 0.56 -34.32 -3.27
N GLN A 84 1.38 -34.88 -4.15
CA GLN A 84 1.29 -36.28 -4.56
C GLN A 84 2.54 -36.99 -4.04
N SER A 85 2.36 -37.85 -3.02
CA SER A 85 3.41 -38.76 -2.57
C SER A 85 3.16 -40.14 -3.15
N SER A 86 4.17 -40.72 -3.80
CA SER A 86 4.15 -42.10 -4.28
C SER A 86 5.33 -42.82 -3.64
N GLU A 87 5.06 -43.54 -2.57
CA GLU A 87 6.04 -44.35 -1.87
C GLU A 87 5.89 -45.81 -2.30
N GLN A 88 6.97 -46.42 -2.79
CA GLN A 88 7.01 -47.84 -3.13
C GLN A 88 8.22 -48.47 -2.43
N THR A 89 7.98 -49.04 -1.25
CA THR A 89 8.98 -49.73 -0.46
C THR A 89 8.97 -51.22 -0.82
N ASN A 90 9.90 -51.66 -1.67
CA ASN A 90 10.16 -53.08 -1.88
C ASN A 90 11.16 -53.57 -0.83
N ALA A 91 10.65 -54.01 0.32
CA ALA A 91 11.43 -54.72 1.33
C ALA A 91 10.87 -56.13 1.51
N SER A 92 11.38 -57.09 0.74
CA SER A 92 11.69 -58.42 1.29
C SER A 92 12.63 -59.19 0.36
N ALA A 93 13.66 -59.74 0.98
CA ALA A 93 14.66 -60.60 0.38
C ALA A 93 14.07 -61.94 -0.10
N ALA A 94 14.60 -62.42 -1.23
CA ALA A 94 14.70 -63.80 -1.72
C ALA A 94 13.56 -64.80 -1.39
N GLN A 95 12.74 -65.09 -2.42
CA GLN A 95 12.18 -66.44 -2.66
C GLN A 95 12.21 -66.72 -4.17
N PRO A 96 12.95 -67.74 -4.67
CA PRO A 96 12.88 -68.14 -6.06
C PRO A 96 11.77 -69.19 -6.21
N THR A 97 10.63 -68.82 -6.80
CA THR A 97 9.57 -69.80 -7.09
C THR A 97 9.04 -69.64 -8.50
N GLY A 98 9.57 -70.49 -9.38
CA GLY A 98 8.88 -70.98 -10.59
C GLY A 98 8.82 -70.00 -11.77
N VAL A 99 9.29 -70.46 -12.93
CA VAL A 99 9.16 -69.74 -14.20
C VAL A 99 7.70 -69.82 -14.68
N PRO A 100 6.95 -68.71 -14.80
CA PRO A 100 5.68 -68.74 -15.51
C PRO A 100 5.98 -68.55 -17.00
N GLY A 101 5.90 -69.65 -17.75
CA GLY A 101 5.98 -69.64 -19.20
C GLY A 101 4.69 -69.10 -19.84
N ALA A 102 4.89 -68.47 -21.00
CA ALA A 102 3.93 -68.17 -22.07
C ALA A 102 2.64 -67.40 -21.66
N ALA A 103 2.42 -66.27 -22.35
CA ALA A 103 1.12 -65.58 -22.48
C ALA A 103 0.72 -64.57 -21.39
N SER A 104 1.58 -63.61 -21.06
CA SER A 104 1.09 -62.30 -20.57
C SER A 104 1.67 -61.16 -21.40
N ASN A 105 1.30 -61.23 -22.67
CA ASN A 105 0.95 -60.14 -23.58
C ASN A 105 2.04 -59.10 -23.93
N GLN A 106 2.66 -59.36 -25.08
CA GLN A 106 3.45 -58.42 -25.89
C GLN A 106 2.50 -57.67 -26.88
N PRO A 107 3.00 -56.74 -27.72
CA PRO A 107 2.80 -55.28 -27.72
C PRO A 107 1.80 -54.81 -28.83
N PRO A 108 1.40 -53.52 -28.91
CA PRO A 108 2.24 -52.39 -29.36
C PRO A 108 2.35 -51.22 -28.37
#